data_AF-A0AAD9RBJ4-F1
#
_entry.id   AF-A0AAD9RBJ4-F1
#
_cell.length_a   1.000
_cell.length_b   1.000
_cell.length_c   1.000
_cell.angle_alpha   90.00
_cell.angle_beta   90.00
_cell.angle_gamma   90.00
#
_symmetry.space_group_name_H-M   'P 1'
#
loop_
_entity.id
_entity.type
_entity.pdbx_description
1 polymer ?
#
loop_
_entity_poly.entity_id
_entity_poly.type
_entity_poly.pdbx_seq_one_letter_code
_entity_poly.pdbx_strand_id
1 'polypeptide(L)'
;MELPINLQVEPIKKHHISKYQSIHQTFWLILKEEGVTALWKGHIPAQLLSIMYGTGSMYSYNVLMEYYDKYLSFYEQENVARYAAGACAGSVGTIVSFPFDTIRTRLVAQSNNNQVYKGVIHSCSTILRHESPKVFFFGLSPTLLQIAPHSGFQFLFYDCIKNLYKKCFDQTEIHFYNSMISGSIAGLMAKTIVYPLDLARKRLQIQGFEHARKRFGKFFKCSGLVDCLTITLKEEGLKGLFKGLVPSQLKAALTTALHFTFYEQALLIIRST
;
A
#
# COMPACT_ATOMS: atom_id res chain seq x y z
N MET A 1 4.07 -11.93 3.88
CA MET A 1 3.55 -10.59 3.46
C MET A 1 3.15 -9.68 4.64
N GLU A 2 3.22 -10.19 5.88
CA GLU A 2 2.52 -9.71 7.08
C GLU A 2 3.38 -8.87 8.05
N LEU A 3 4.71 -9.07 8.02
CA LEU A 3 5.69 -8.40 8.89
C LEU A 3 5.52 -6.88 9.03
N PRO A 4 5.45 -6.08 7.95
CA PRO A 4 5.33 -4.63 8.08
C PRO A 4 3.97 -4.22 8.65
N ILE A 5 2.92 -4.99 8.39
CA ILE A 5 1.56 -4.67 8.87
C ILE A 5 1.48 -4.89 10.38
N ASN A 6 1.97 -6.02 10.88
CA ASN A 6 1.98 -6.29 12.32
C ASN A 6 2.85 -5.28 13.09
N LEU A 7 3.99 -4.86 12.51
CA LEU A 7 4.85 -3.85 13.12
C LEU A 7 4.22 -2.44 13.10
N GLN A 8 3.51 -2.06 12.04
CA GLN A 8 2.84 -0.75 11.89
C GLN A 8 1.68 -0.54 12.86
N VAL A 9 1.07 -1.63 13.31
CA VAL A 9 -0.21 -1.62 14.02
C VAL A 9 -0.05 -1.68 15.54
N GLU A 10 1.09 -2.15 16.05
CA GLU A 10 1.36 -2.11 17.50
C GLU A 10 1.78 -0.70 17.95
N PRO A 11 1.36 -0.22 19.13
CA PRO A 11 1.87 1.02 19.72
C PRO A 11 3.33 0.86 20.18
N ILE A 12 4.08 1.97 20.27
CA ILE A 12 5.39 2.02 20.94
C ILE A 12 5.23 2.81 22.25
N LYS A 13 5.22 2.16 23.41
CA LYS A 13 5.52 2.86 24.68
C LYS A 13 5.95 1.97 25.84
N LYS A 14 6.62 2.64 26.80
CA LYS A 14 7.50 2.21 27.91
C LYS A 14 7.01 1.17 28.92
N HIS A 15 5.85 0.55 28.75
CA HIS A 15 5.41 -0.53 29.66
C HIS A 15 5.30 -1.85 28.92
N HIS A 16 5.73 -2.91 29.62
CA HIS A 16 5.87 -4.27 29.12
C HIS A 16 4.68 -4.69 28.24
N ILE A 17 4.98 -5.46 27.18
CA ILE A 17 4.06 -6.14 26.23
C ILE A 17 3.81 -5.39 24.90
N SER A 18 4.87 -5.04 24.15
CA SER A 18 4.80 -5.05 22.67
C SER A 18 5.41 -6.37 22.21
N LYS A 19 4.65 -7.15 21.42
CA LYS A 19 5.03 -8.50 21.00
C LYS A 19 6.10 -8.46 19.91
N TYR A 20 6.13 -7.40 19.10
CA TYR A 20 7.05 -7.24 17.96
C TYR A 20 7.96 -6.02 18.11
N GLN A 21 9.24 -6.23 18.46
CA GLN A 21 10.21 -5.13 18.62
C GLN A 21 11.16 -4.96 17.43
N SER A 22 11.51 -6.04 16.73
CA SER A 22 12.44 -6.00 15.59
C SER A 22 11.97 -6.88 14.43
N ILE A 23 12.47 -6.59 13.21
CA ILE A 23 12.13 -7.35 12.00
C ILE A 23 12.55 -8.82 12.15
N HIS A 24 13.77 -9.06 12.64
CA HIS A 24 14.32 -10.40 12.81
C HIS A 24 13.53 -11.19 13.86
N GLN A 25 13.25 -10.59 15.02
CA GLN A 25 12.42 -11.22 16.06
C GLN A 25 11.01 -11.50 15.53
N THR A 26 10.41 -10.57 14.80
CA THR A 26 9.06 -10.73 14.22
C THR A 26 9.01 -11.87 13.23
N PHE A 27 10.04 -11.99 12.37
CA PHE A 27 10.12 -13.06 11.38
C PHE A 27 10.19 -14.43 12.03
N TRP A 28 11.11 -14.62 12.98
CA TRP A 28 11.25 -15.88 13.71
C TRP A 28 10.05 -16.20 14.59
N LEU A 29 9.44 -15.19 15.22
CA LEU A 29 8.26 -15.38 16.05
C LEU A 29 7.06 -15.83 15.23
N ILE A 30 6.82 -15.23 14.05
CA ILE A 30 5.74 -15.65 13.14
C ILE A 30 5.97 -17.08 12.65
N LEU A 31 7.20 -17.42 12.24
CA LEU A 31 7.52 -18.78 11.81
C LEU A 31 7.29 -19.81 12.93
N LYS A 32 7.65 -19.45 14.17
CA LYS A 32 7.50 -20.33 15.34
C LYS A 32 6.06 -20.47 15.82
N GLU A 33 5.29 -19.39 15.82
CA GLU A 33 3.92 -19.37 16.36
C GLU A 33 2.85 -19.73 15.33
N GLU A 34 3.06 -19.40 14.05
CA GLU A 34 2.03 -19.53 13.01
C GLU A 34 2.41 -20.47 11.87
N GLY A 35 3.68 -20.87 11.80
CA GLY A 35 4.22 -21.76 10.77
C GLY A 35 4.57 -21.05 9.45
N VAL A 36 5.10 -21.82 8.51
CA VAL A 36 5.58 -21.34 7.20
C VAL A 36 4.43 -20.86 6.31
N THR A 37 3.25 -21.48 6.42
CA THR A 37 2.05 -21.14 5.64
C THR A 37 1.50 -19.75 5.97
N ALA A 38 1.83 -19.18 7.14
CA ALA A 38 1.44 -17.83 7.51
C ALA A 38 2.03 -16.76 6.57
N LEU A 39 3.23 -16.99 6.01
CA LEU A 39 3.87 -16.01 5.12
C LEU A 39 3.06 -15.73 3.83
N TRP A 40 2.26 -16.69 3.38
CA TRP A 40 1.41 -16.63 2.18
C TRP A 40 -0.04 -16.21 2.45
N LYS A 41 -0.39 -15.93 3.71
CA LYS A 41 -1.71 -15.40 4.05
C LYS A 41 -1.97 -14.09 3.31
N GLY A 42 -3.20 -13.97 2.81
CA GLY A 42 -3.63 -12.82 2.03
C GLY A 42 -3.17 -12.81 0.58
N HIS A 43 -2.56 -13.88 0.05
CA HIS A 43 -2.20 -13.95 -1.37
C HIS A 43 -3.44 -13.99 -2.28
N ILE A 44 -4.43 -14.84 -1.96
CA ILE A 44 -5.69 -14.94 -2.72
C ILE A 44 -6.41 -13.57 -2.83
N PRO A 45 -6.69 -12.85 -1.73
CA PRO A 45 -7.31 -11.53 -1.84
C PRO A 45 -6.37 -10.50 -2.48
N ALA A 46 -5.05 -10.68 -2.47
CA ALA A 46 -4.14 -9.81 -3.22
C ALA A 46 -4.30 -10.00 -4.74
N GLN A 47 -4.49 -11.23 -5.22
CA GLN A 47 -4.75 -11.48 -6.64
C GLN A 47 -6.11 -10.92 -7.07
N LEU A 48 -7.15 -11.16 -6.26
CA LEU A 48 -8.47 -10.57 -6.50
C LEU A 48 -8.41 -9.05 -6.54
N LEU A 49 -7.65 -8.42 -5.64
CA LEU A 49 -7.44 -6.97 -5.64
C LEU A 49 -6.86 -6.49 -6.98
N SER A 50 -5.78 -7.13 -7.46
CA SER A 50 -5.14 -6.76 -8.72
C SER A 50 -6.07 -6.93 -9.91
N ILE A 51 -6.83 -8.03 -9.96
CA ILE A 51 -7.80 -8.29 -11.04
C ILE A 51 -8.90 -7.23 -11.02
N MET A 52 -9.50 -6.94 -9.87
CA MET A 52 -10.59 -5.97 -9.74
C MET A 52 -10.13 -4.55 -10.03
N TYR A 53 -8.93 -4.18 -9.58
CA TYR A 53 -8.35 -2.88 -9.91
C TYR A 53 -8.16 -2.75 -11.42
N GLY A 54 -7.52 -3.73 -12.06
CA GLY A 54 -7.23 -3.71 -13.50
C GLY A 54 -8.49 -3.69 -14.36
N THR A 55 -9.48 -4.55 -14.08
CA THR A 55 -10.73 -4.58 -14.84
C THR A 55 -11.54 -3.30 -14.63
N GLY A 56 -11.65 -2.83 -13.38
CA GLY A 56 -12.38 -1.61 -13.03
C GLY A 56 -11.77 -0.36 -13.66
N SER A 57 -10.44 -0.21 -13.59
CA SER A 57 -9.77 0.94 -14.20
C SER A 57 -9.83 0.87 -15.73
N MET A 58 -9.59 -0.29 -16.34
CA MET A 58 -9.59 -0.42 -17.79
C MET A 58 -10.98 -0.19 -18.39
N TYR A 59 -12.02 -0.77 -17.77
CA TYR A 59 -13.39 -0.55 -18.20
C TYR A 59 -13.78 0.94 -18.08
N SER A 60 -13.47 1.57 -16.94
CA SER A 60 -13.76 2.99 -16.75
C SER A 60 -13.01 3.88 -17.74
N TYR A 61 -11.76 3.55 -18.08
CA TYR A 61 -10.98 4.28 -19.07
C TYR A 61 -11.61 4.18 -20.46
N ASN A 62 -11.97 2.97 -20.89
CA ASN A 62 -12.57 2.75 -22.21
C ASN A 62 -13.90 3.51 -22.36
N VAL A 63 -14.76 3.48 -21.34
CA VAL A 63 -16.04 4.22 -21.35
C VAL A 63 -15.80 5.73 -21.43
N LEU A 64 -14.83 6.26 -20.68
CA LEU A 64 -14.51 7.68 -20.70
C LEU A 64 -13.93 8.12 -22.05
N MET A 65 -13.09 7.29 -22.67
CA MET A 65 -12.50 7.58 -23.97
C MET A 65 -13.51 7.45 -25.12
N GLU A 66 -14.42 6.47 -25.06
CA GLU A 66 -15.53 6.37 -26.03
C GLU A 66 -16.45 7.60 -25.95
N TYR A 67 -16.70 8.10 -24.74
CA TYR A 67 -17.45 9.34 -24.53
C TYR A 67 -16.69 10.56 -25.07
N TYR A 68 -15.37 10.64 -24.84
CA TYR A 68 -14.51 11.69 -25.39
C TYR A 68 -14.53 11.71 -26.92
N ASP A 69 -14.32 10.56 -27.56
CA ASP A 69 -14.30 10.45 -29.03
C ASP A 69 -15.64 10.83 -29.66
N LYS A 70 -16.75 10.51 -28.97
CA LYS A 70 -18.11 10.78 -29.45
C LYS A 70 -18.53 12.25 -29.34
N TYR A 71 -18.11 12.96 -28.28
CA TYR A 71 -18.61 14.30 -27.98
C TYR A 71 -17.55 15.42 -28.05
N LEU A 72 -16.27 15.08 -27.88
CA LEU A 72 -15.19 16.05 -27.66
C LEU A 72 -14.03 15.91 -28.67
N SER A 73 -14.16 15.03 -29.67
CA SER A 73 -13.20 14.85 -30.77
C SER A 73 -12.92 16.12 -31.59
N PHE A 74 -13.71 17.19 -31.41
CA PHE A 74 -13.52 18.49 -32.04
C PHE A 74 -12.51 19.40 -31.32
N TYR A 75 -12.02 19.03 -30.13
CA TYR A 75 -11.06 19.83 -29.34
C TYR A 75 -9.65 19.22 -29.37
N GLU A 76 -8.62 20.03 -29.67
CA GLU A 76 -7.21 19.59 -29.83
C GLU A 76 -6.50 19.11 -28.54
N GLN A 77 -7.15 19.10 -27.38
CA GLN A 77 -6.50 18.77 -26.09
C GLN A 77 -6.55 17.28 -25.72
N GLU A 78 -6.12 16.43 -26.65
CA GLU A 78 -6.11 14.96 -26.49
C GLU A 78 -5.34 14.52 -25.24
N ASN A 79 -4.13 15.06 -25.02
CA ASN A 79 -3.27 14.67 -23.90
C ASN A 79 -3.88 14.96 -22.52
N VAL A 80 -4.57 16.10 -22.38
CA VAL A 80 -5.23 16.49 -21.13
C VAL A 80 -6.43 15.60 -20.85
N ALA A 81 -7.21 15.29 -21.90
CA ALA A 81 -8.33 14.39 -21.80
C ALA A 81 -7.90 12.96 -21.44
N ARG A 82 -6.85 12.43 -22.07
CA ARG A 82 -6.26 11.12 -21.73
C ARG A 82 -5.80 11.06 -20.28
N TYR A 83 -5.13 12.12 -19.82
CA TYR A 83 -4.67 12.22 -18.44
C TYR A 83 -5.85 12.25 -17.45
N ALA A 84 -6.86 13.07 -17.71
CA ALA A 84 -8.06 13.16 -16.89
C ALA A 84 -8.85 11.84 -16.86
N ALA A 85 -9.01 11.19 -18.02
CA ALA A 85 -9.65 9.90 -18.14
C ALA A 85 -8.87 8.82 -17.36
N GLY A 86 -7.54 8.80 -17.45
CA GLY A 86 -6.68 7.92 -16.67
C GLY A 86 -6.79 8.15 -15.16
N ALA A 87 -6.84 9.41 -14.70
CA ALA A 87 -7.00 9.75 -13.30
C ALA A 87 -8.37 9.33 -12.74
N CYS A 88 -9.44 9.56 -13.50
CA CYS A 88 -10.79 9.12 -13.14
C CYS A 88 -10.88 7.58 -13.12
N ALA A 89 -10.35 6.92 -14.14
CA ALA A 89 -10.29 5.47 -14.22
C ALA A 89 -9.52 4.84 -13.06
N GLY A 90 -8.37 5.39 -12.68
CA GLY A 90 -7.61 4.94 -11.52
C GLY A 90 -8.36 5.12 -10.20
N SER A 91 -9.13 6.21 -10.07
CA SER A 91 -9.98 6.47 -8.90
C SER A 91 -11.14 5.46 -8.81
N VAL A 92 -11.82 5.19 -9.93
CA VAL A 92 -12.89 4.18 -10.01
C VAL A 92 -12.33 2.79 -9.71
N GLY A 93 -11.21 2.40 -10.32
CA GLY A 93 -10.54 1.13 -10.03
C GLY A 93 -10.16 0.99 -8.56
N THR A 94 -9.71 2.08 -7.92
CA THR A 94 -9.43 2.11 -6.48
C THR A 94 -10.68 1.88 -5.65
N ILE A 95 -11.81 2.54 -5.96
CA ILE A 95 -13.07 2.37 -5.23
C ILE A 95 -13.60 0.94 -5.36
N VAL A 96 -13.58 0.37 -6.57
CA VAL A 96 -14.06 -1.00 -6.85
C VAL A 96 -13.20 -2.05 -6.14
N SER A 97 -11.88 -1.86 -6.12
CA SER A 97 -10.94 -2.79 -5.50
C SER A 97 -10.82 -2.62 -3.97
N PHE A 98 -11.30 -1.50 -3.42
CA PHE A 98 -11.12 -1.13 -2.01
C PHE A 98 -11.64 -2.17 -0.99
N PRO A 99 -12.83 -2.80 -1.17
CA PRO A 99 -13.32 -3.82 -0.26
C PRO A 99 -12.35 -5.02 -0.12
N PHE A 100 -11.70 -5.41 -1.22
CA PHE A 100 -10.71 -6.49 -1.21
C PHE A 100 -9.42 -6.08 -0.49
N ASP A 101 -9.03 -4.81 -0.56
CA ASP A 101 -7.89 -4.29 0.21
C ASP A 101 -8.17 -4.32 1.72
N THR A 102 -9.39 -3.94 2.13
CA THR A 102 -9.83 -4.03 3.54
C THR A 102 -9.89 -5.48 4.02
N ILE A 103 -10.43 -6.40 3.23
CA ILE A 103 -10.46 -7.84 3.59
C ILE A 103 -9.03 -8.39 3.68
N ARG A 104 -8.17 -8.09 2.70
CA ARG A 104 -6.77 -8.53 2.69
C ARG A 104 -6.02 -8.05 3.92
N THR A 105 -6.13 -6.77 4.26
CA THR A 105 -5.42 -6.20 5.40
C THR A 105 -5.87 -6.81 6.72
N ARG A 106 -7.16 -7.07 6.90
CA ARG A 106 -7.69 -7.76 8.08
C ARG A 106 -7.29 -9.24 8.15
N LEU A 107 -7.32 -9.95 7.03
CA LEU A 107 -6.88 -11.35 6.94
C LEU A 107 -5.38 -11.52 7.25
N VAL A 108 -4.57 -10.54 6.87
CA VAL A 108 -3.12 -10.51 7.15
C VAL A 108 -2.81 -10.05 8.58
N ALA A 109 -3.70 -9.27 9.20
CA ALA A 109 -3.53 -8.77 10.55
C ALA A 109 -3.97 -9.78 11.64
N GLN A 110 -4.67 -10.86 11.29
CA GLN A 110 -5.10 -11.88 12.26
C GLN A 110 -4.06 -12.99 12.47
N SER A 111 -3.96 -13.46 13.71
CA SER A 111 -3.05 -14.56 14.07
C SER A 111 -3.68 -15.93 13.82
N ASN A 112 -2.86 -16.94 13.49
CA ASN A 112 -3.33 -18.31 13.27
C ASN A 112 -3.96 -18.97 14.50
N ASN A 113 -3.56 -18.57 15.70
CA ASN A 113 -4.11 -19.15 16.93
C ASN A 113 -5.51 -18.64 17.28
N ASN A 114 -5.99 -17.54 16.65
CA ASN A 114 -7.30 -16.96 16.90
C ASN A 114 -7.90 -16.46 15.57
N GLN A 115 -8.17 -17.41 14.65
CA GLN A 115 -8.75 -17.10 13.35
C GLN A 115 -10.21 -16.65 13.51
N VAL A 116 -10.48 -15.37 13.27
CA VAL A 116 -11.85 -14.84 13.17
C VAL A 116 -12.39 -14.99 11.75
N TYR A 117 -11.49 -14.98 10.77
CA TYR A 117 -11.82 -15.14 9.35
C TYR A 117 -11.17 -16.39 8.76
N LYS A 118 -12.00 -17.29 8.22
CA LYS A 118 -11.56 -18.51 7.53
C LYS A 118 -11.15 -18.27 6.07
N GLY A 119 -11.56 -17.13 5.48
CA GLY A 119 -11.28 -16.80 4.08
C GLY A 119 -11.99 -15.54 3.62
N VAL A 120 -11.85 -15.18 2.34
CA VAL A 120 -12.38 -13.93 1.75
C VAL A 120 -13.91 -13.85 1.85
N ILE A 121 -14.61 -14.93 1.46
CA ILE A 121 -16.08 -15.00 1.46
C ILE A 121 -16.62 -14.92 2.89
N HIS A 122 -16.01 -15.68 3.81
CA HIS A 122 -16.38 -15.63 5.22
C HIS A 122 -16.13 -14.24 5.80
N SER A 123 -15.00 -13.60 5.48
CA SER A 123 -14.71 -12.23 5.91
C SER A 123 -15.78 -11.26 5.43
N CYS A 124 -16.17 -11.32 4.16
CA CYS A 124 -17.21 -10.45 3.60
C CYS A 124 -18.56 -10.66 4.33
N SER A 125 -18.99 -11.91 4.50
CA SER A 125 -20.23 -12.26 5.19
C SER A 125 -20.23 -11.81 6.65
N THR A 126 -19.13 -12.04 7.38
CA THR A 126 -18.99 -11.63 8.77
C THR A 126 -19.00 -10.11 8.91
N ILE A 127 -18.33 -9.37 8.02
CA ILE A 127 -18.36 -7.90 8.03
C ILE A 127 -19.76 -7.37 7.78
N LEU A 128 -20.50 -7.94 6.82
CA LEU A 128 -21.86 -7.49 6.51
C LEU A 128 -22.88 -7.83 7.62
N ARG A 129 -22.67 -8.93 8.36
CA ARG A 129 -23.59 -9.38 9.41
C ARG A 129 -23.30 -8.79 10.79
N HIS A 130 -22.03 -8.62 11.14
CA HIS A 130 -21.60 -8.21 12.48
C HIS A 130 -21.01 -6.80 12.53
N GLU A 131 -20.58 -6.26 11.39
CA GLU A 131 -20.05 -4.90 11.29
C GLU A 131 -20.91 -4.05 10.34
N SER A 132 -20.57 -2.77 10.21
CA SER A 132 -21.26 -1.88 9.26
C SER A 132 -20.64 -1.98 7.86
N PRO A 133 -21.42 -1.89 6.76
CA PRO A 133 -20.89 -1.94 5.39
C PRO A 133 -19.91 -0.79 5.07
N LYS A 134 -19.99 0.33 5.81
CA LYS A 134 -19.05 1.46 5.70
C LYS A 134 -17.59 1.08 5.99
N VAL A 135 -17.39 0.02 6.77
CA VAL A 135 -16.08 -0.53 7.12
C VAL A 135 -15.24 -0.86 5.89
N PHE A 136 -15.86 -1.36 4.82
CA PHE A 136 -15.12 -1.69 3.61
C PHE A 136 -14.37 -0.50 3.04
N PHE A 137 -14.88 0.72 3.25
CA PHE A 137 -14.35 1.99 2.73
C PHE A 137 -13.53 2.79 3.75
N PHE A 138 -13.26 2.24 4.94
CA PHE A 138 -12.37 2.88 5.90
C PHE A 138 -10.93 2.88 5.38
N GLY A 139 -10.36 4.09 5.28
CA GLY A 139 -9.05 4.31 4.67
C GLY A 139 -9.10 4.72 3.19
N LEU A 140 -10.28 4.83 2.56
CA LEU A 140 -10.39 5.31 1.18
C LEU A 140 -9.92 6.76 1.07
N SER A 141 -10.30 7.62 2.02
CA SER A 141 -9.90 9.03 2.04
C SER A 141 -8.39 9.23 2.11
N PRO A 142 -7.61 8.61 3.05
CA PRO A 142 -6.15 8.73 2.99
C PRO A 142 -5.55 8.10 1.74
N THR A 143 -6.17 7.06 1.18
CA THR A 143 -5.70 6.42 -0.05
C THR A 143 -5.79 7.36 -1.25
N LEU A 144 -6.92 8.06 -1.42
CA LEU A 144 -7.07 9.03 -2.52
C LEU A 144 -6.19 10.25 -2.28
N LEU A 145 -6.16 10.75 -1.04
CA LEU A 145 -5.35 11.90 -0.67
C LEU A 145 -3.85 11.66 -0.87
N GLN A 146 -3.35 10.44 -0.62
CA GLN A 146 -1.92 10.15 -0.71
C GLN A 146 -1.40 9.97 -2.15
N ILE A 147 -2.26 9.64 -3.12
CA ILE A 147 -1.83 9.36 -4.51
C ILE A 147 -1.18 10.60 -5.15
N ALA A 148 -1.83 11.76 -5.04
CA ALA A 148 -1.33 12.99 -5.67
C ALA A 148 -0.02 13.50 -5.04
N PRO A 149 0.11 13.62 -3.70
CA PRO A 149 1.37 14.00 -3.05
C PRO A 149 2.49 13.00 -3.33
N HIS A 150 2.21 11.70 -3.37
CA HIS A 150 3.22 10.69 -3.66
C HIS A 150 3.85 10.91 -5.04
N SER A 151 3.02 11.04 -6.08
CA SER A 151 3.49 11.31 -7.44
C SER A 151 4.20 12.65 -7.53
N GLY A 152 3.65 13.71 -6.93
CA GLY A 152 4.24 15.04 -6.94
C GLY A 152 5.62 15.10 -6.30
N PHE A 153 5.78 14.53 -5.08
CA PHE A 153 7.08 14.47 -4.41
C PHE A 153 8.07 13.58 -5.15
N GLN A 154 7.61 12.48 -5.76
CA GLN A 154 8.49 11.59 -6.53
C GLN A 154 9.10 12.33 -7.71
N PHE A 155 8.31 13.07 -8.49
CA PHE A 155 8.83 13.87 -9.61
C PHE A 155 9.73 15.01 -9.12
N LEU A 156 9.33 15.72 -8.06
CA LEU A 156 10.13 16.80 -7.47
C LEU A 156 11.51 16.32 -7.01
N PHE A 157 11.58 15.19 -6.30
CA PHE A 157 12.87 14.64 -5.87
C PHE A 157 13.69 14.09 -7.03
N TYR A 158 13.04 13.49 -8.02
CA TYR A 158 13.72 13.03 -9.21
C TYR A 158 14.41 14.19 -9.93
N ASP A 159 13.69 15.29 -10.18
CA ASP A 159 14.24 16.49 -10.82
C ASP A 159 15.34 17.15 -9.98
N CYS A 160 15.18 17.20 -8.66
CA CYS A 160 16.21 17.71 -7.76
C CYS A 160 17.51 16.89 -7.84
N ILE A 161 17.42 15.56 -7.74
CA ILE A 161 18.58 14.66 -7.84
C ILE A 161 19.20 14.75 -9.24
N LYS A 162 18.38 14.83 -10.28
CA LYS A 162 18.81 14.97 -11.67
C LYS A 162 19.61 16.26 -11.89
N ASN A 163 19.12 17.38 -11.37
CA ASN A 163 19.77 18.68 -11.49
C ASN A 163 21.07 18.75 -10.69
N LEU A 164 21.09 18.16 -9.48
CA LEU A 164 22.32 18.02 -8.68
C LEU A 164 23.35 17.17 -9.40
N TYR A 165 22.94 16.05 -10.00
CA TYR A 165 23.84 15.17 -10.75
C TYR A 165 24.46 15.86 -11.95
N LYS A 166 23.65 16.54 -12.78
CA LYS A 166 24.13 17.33 -13.92
C LYS A 166 25.14 18.40 -13.50
N LYS A 167 24.88 19.08 -12.39
CA LYS A 167 25.77 20.13 -11.87
C LYS A 167 27.09 19.58 -11.32
N CYS A 168 27.09 18.39 -10.71
CA CYS A 168 28.30 17.79 -10.15
C CYS A 168 29.20 17.11 -11.18
N PHE A 169 28.62 16.54 -12.25
CA PHE A 169 29.37 15.75 -13.23
C PHE A 169 29.58 16.46 -14.57
N ASP A 170 29.04 17.68 -14.75
CA ASP A 170 29.11 18.48 -15.99
C ASP A 170 28.72 17.67 -17.25
N GLN A 171 27.88 16.65 -17.06
CA GLN A 171 27.37 15.76 -18.10
C GLN A 171 25.94 16.15 -18.46
N THR A 172 25.69 16.30 -19.76
CA THR A 172 24.36 16.60 -20.32
C THR A 172 23.44 15.38 -20.32
N GLU A 173 24.01 14.16 -20.39
CA GLU A 173 23.27 12.90 -20.41
C GLU A 173 23.48 12.05 -19.16
N ILE A 174 22.40 11.43 -18.68
CA ILE A 174 22.41 10.56 -17.51
C ILE A 174 22.27 9.13 -18.00
N HIS A 175 23.29 8.31 -17.78
CA HIS A 175 23.23 6.88 -18.08
C HIS A 175 22.01 6.22 -17.41
N PHE A 176 21.45 5.20 -18.06
CA PHE A 176 20.26 4.47 -17.58
C PHE A 176 20.37 4.04 -16.11
N TYR A 177 21.53 3.52 -15.71
CA TYR A 177 21.80 3.10 -14.34
C TYR A 177 21.66 4.25 -13.32
N ASN A 178 22.18 5.43 -13.65
CA ASN A 178 22.11 6.61 -12.79
C ASN A 178 20.68 7.17 -12.71
N SER A 179 19.91 7.07 -13.80
CA SER A 179 18.49 7.39 -13.81
C SER A 179 17.67 6.42 -12.94
N MET A 180 18.03 5.14 -12.93
CA MET A 180 17.38 4.12 -12.11
C MET A 180 17.66 4.33 -10.61
N ILE A 181 18.90 4.65 -10.24
CA ILE A 181 19.27 4.95 -8.85
C ILE A 181 18.56 6.22 -8.37
N SER A 182 18.63 7.31 -9.15
CA SER A 182 18.01 8.59 -8.79
C SER A 182 16.48 8.45 -8.66
N GLY A 183 15.82 7.73 -9.57
CA GLY A 183 14.40 7.41 -9.48
C GLY A 183 14.05 6.59 -8.23
N SER A 184 14.89 5.60 -7.88
CA SER A 184 14.69 4.78 -6.68
C SER A 184 14.83 5.60 -5.39
N ILE A 185 15.85 6.44 -5.29
CA ILE A 185 16.07 7.33 -4.14
C ILE A 185 14.92 8.35 -4.03
N ALA A 186 14.52 8.97 -5.14
CA ALA A 186 13.39 9.89 -5.19
C ALA A 186 12.09 9.23 -4.70
N GLY A 187 11.80 8.00 -5.14
CA GLY A 187 10.65 7.24 -4.69
C GLY A 187 10.70 6.91 -3.20
N LEU A 188 11.87 6.54 -2.65
CA LEU A 188 12.03 6.27 -1.22
C LEU A 188 11.82 7.54 -0.37
N MET A 189 12.33 8.69 -0.84
CA MET A 189 12.13 9.98 -0.17
C MET A 189 10.66 10.42 -0.21
N ALA A 190 10.01 10.32 -1.38
CA ALA A 190 8.59 10.62 -1.53
C ALA A 190 7.72 9.74 -0.63
N LYS A 191 8.00 8.43 -0.60
CA LYS A 191 7.30 7.47 0.27
C LYS A 191 7.50 7.78 1.75
N THR A 192 8.67 8.30 2.14
CA THR A 192 8.94 8.69 3.53
C THR A 192 8.05 9.86 3.97
N ILE A 193 7.90 10.89 3.12
CA ILE A 193 7.04 12.05 3.44
C ILE A 193 5.56 11.66 3.50
N VAL A 194 5.12 10.77 2.61
CA VAL A 194 3.72 10.32 2.52
C VAL A 194 3.40 9.22 3.54
N TYR A 195 4.42 8.66 4.20
CA TYR A 195 4.27 7.53 5.12
C TYR A 195 3.25 7.71 6.25
N PRO A 196 3.10 8.90 6.88
CA PRO A 196 2.07 9.12 7.90
C PRO A 196 0.64 8.83 7.41
N LEU A 197 0.35 9.12 6.13
CA LEU A 197 -0.95 8.81 5.52
C LEU A 197 -1.12 7.31 5.29
N ASP A 198 -0.05 6.61 4.89
CA ASP A 198 -0.06 5.15 4.72
C ASP A 198 -0.30 4.45 6.06
N LEU A 199 0.33 4.93 7.14
CA LEU A 199 0.09 4.45 8.50
C LEU A 199 -1.37 4.66 8.92
N ALA A 200 -1.91 5.86 8.73
CA ALA A 200 -3.29 6.17 9.09
C ALA A 200 -4.30 5.32 8.30
N ARG A 201 -4.06 5.12 7.00
CA ARG A 201 -4.84 4.19 6.16
C ARG A 201 -4.86 2.79 6.76
N LYS A 202 -3.68 2.23 7.09
CA LYS A 202 -3.59 0.87 7.63
C LYS A 202 -4.24 0.75 9.01
N ARG A 203 -4.14 1.77 9.87
CA ARG A 203 -4.85 1.80 11.15
C ARG A 203 -6.37 1.84 10.98
N LEU A 204 -6.88 2.65 10.04
CA LEU A 204 -8.30 2.75 9.73
C LEU A 204 -8.87 1.43 9.17
N GLN A 205 -8.15 0.76 8.26
CA GLN A 205 -8.59 -0.51 7.65
C GLN A 205 -8.75 -1.66 8.67
N ILE A 206 -8.05 -1.60 9.80
CA ILE A 206 -8.06 -2.65 10.84
C ILE A 206 -8.96 -2.26 12.03
N GLN A 207 -9.71 -1.16 11.95
CA GLN A 207 -10.76 -0.83 12.93
C GLN A 207 -11.94 -1.80 12.81
N GLY A 208 -12.71 -2.03 13.87
CA GLY A 208 -13.81 -3.02 13.89
C GLY A 208 -13.34 -4.45 14.19
N PHE A 209 -12.03 -4.68 14.22
CA PHE A 209 -11.39 -5.96 14.52
C PHE A 209 -11.11 -6.18 16.01
N GLU A 210 -12.08 -5.82 16.85
CA GLU A 210 -11.95 -5.77 18.32
C GLU A 210 -11.82 -7.17 18.94
N HIS A 211 -12.55 -8.16 18.43
CA HIS A 211 -12.56 -9.51 18.99
C HIS A 211 -11.34 -10.37 18.64
N ALA A 212 -10.73 -10.19 17.46
CA ALA A 212 -9.57 -10.98 17.02
C ALA A 212 -8.26 -10.55 17.70
N ARG A 213 -8.17 -9.30 18.16
CA ARG A 213 -6.92 -8.67 18.61
C ARG A 213 -6.80 -8.49 20.12
N LYS A 214 -7.64 -9.15 20.94
CA LYS A 214 -7.60 -9.06 22.42
C LYS A 214 -6.20 -9.30 23.05
N ARG A 215 -5.27 -9.96 22.36
CA ARG A 215 -3.90 -10.23 22.81
C ARG A 215 -2.87 -9.14 22.46
N PHE A 216 -3.23 -8.14 21.64
CA PHE A 216 -2.30 -7.17 21.03
C PHE A 216 -2.37 -5.75 21.62
N GLY A 217 -2.80 -5.59 22.88
CA GLY A 217 -2.80 -4.30 23.59
C GLY A 217 -4.07 -3.44 23.37
N LYS A 218 -4.01 -2.15 23.73
CA LYS A 218 -5.15 -1.21 23.67
C LYS A 218 -5.57 -0.90 22.22
N PHE A 219 -6.88 -0.88 21.99
CA PHE A 219 -7.49 -0.63 20.68
C PHE A 219 -7.48 0.85 20.31
N PHE A 220 -7.06 1.17 19.09
CA PHE A 220 -7.20 2.52 18.51
C PHE A 220 -8.54 2.62 17.76
N LYS A 221 -9.51 3.30 18.36
CA LYS A 221 -10.75 3.71 17.67
C LYS A 221 -10.52 5.12 17.14
N CYS A 222 -10.54 5.30 15.82
CA CYS A 222 -10.41 6.61 15.19
C CYS A 222 -11.57 6.80 14.23
N SER A 223 -12.37 7.86 14.37
CA SER A 223 -13.52 8.04 13.47
C SER A 223 -13.12 8.54 12.07
N GLY A 224 -11.88 9.00 11.90
CA GLY A 224 -11.38 9.49 10.61
C GLY A 224 -9.86 9.65 10.57
N LEU A 225 -9.38 10.19 9.44
CA LEU A 225 -7.95 10.39 9.15
C LEU A 225 -7.28 11.35 10.16
N VAL A 226 -7.84 12.54 10.35
CA VAL A 226 -7.28 13.58 11.22
C VAL A 226 -7.27 13.12 12.68
N ASP A 227 -8.33 12.44 13.10
CA ASP A 227 -8.44 11.84 14.43
C ASP A 227 -7.38 10.76 14.64
N CYS A 228 -7.19 9.87 13.66
CA CYS A 228 -6.16 8.83 13.71
C CYS A 228 -4.74 9.40 13.81
N LEU A 229 -4.43 10.43 13.03
CA LEU A 229 -3.14 11.11 13.08
C LEU A 229 -2.93 11.82 14.43
N THR A 230 -3.96 12.50 14.94
CA THR A 230 -3.90 13.24 16.22
C THR A 230 -3.70 12.28 17.40
N ILE A 231 -4.46 11.19 17.45
CA ILE A 231 -4.32 10.17 18.49
C ILE A 231 -2.93 9.51 18.42
N THR A 232 -2.47 9.17 17.21
CA THR A 232 -1.14 8.57 17.03
C THR A 232 -0.03 9.52 17.50
N LEU A 233 -0.15 10.81 17.19
CA LEU A 233 0.80 11.83 17.64
C LEU A 233 0.80 11.99 19.17
N LYS A 234 -0.38 11.98 19.80
CA LYS A 234 -0.53 12.10 21.27
C LYS A 234 -0.01 10.87 22.01
N GLU A 235 -0.34 9.68 21.52
CA GLU A 235 -0.03 8.41 22.19
C GLU A 235 1.39 7.92 21.91
N GLU A 236 1.84 7.94 20.66
CA GLU A 236 3.13 7.35 20.24
C GLU A 236 4.20 8.41 19.90
N GLY A 237 3.79 9.67 19.77
CA GLY A 237 4.68 10.76 19.34
C GLY A 237 5.05 10.70 17.87
N LEU A 238 5.95 11.60 17.45
CA LEU A 238 6.41 11.72 16.06
C LEU A 238 7.09 10.43 15.54
N LYS A 239 7.78 9.68 16.42
CA LYS A 239 8.41 8.41 16.05
C LYS A 239 7.39 7.31 15.72
N GLY A 240 6.18 7.37 16.27
CA GLY A 240 5.09 6.44 15.95
C GLY A 240 4.63 6.54 14.49
N LEU A 241 4.64 7.75 13.92
CA LEU A 241 4.23 7.98 12.53
C LEU A 241 5.11 7.27 11.50
N PHE A 242 6.38 7.04 11.81
CA PHE A 242 7.35 6.37 10.94
C PHE A 242 7.58 4.89 11.30
N LYS A 243 6.75 4.34 12.18
CA LYS A 243 6.85 2.94 12.62
C LYS A 243 6.57 1.99 11.46
N GLY A 244 7.55 1.16 11.12
CA GLY A 244 7.40 0.16 10.06
C GLY A 244 7.75 0.67 8.66
N LEU A 245 8.33 1.87 8.53
CA LEU A 245 8.84 2.39 7.26
C LEU A 245 9.94 1.49 6.70
N VAL A 246 10.97 1.20 7.51
CA VAL A 246 12.11 0.34 7.13
C VAL A 246 11.67 -1.03 6.62
N PRO A 247 10.83 -1.82 7.34
CA PRO A 247 10.37 -3.11 6.81
C PRO A 247 9.46 -2.96 5.59
N SER A 248 8.69 -1.87 5.47
CA SER A 248 7.88 -1.59 4.28
C SER A 248 8.74 -1.31 3.04
N GLN A 249 9.81 -0.52 3.19
CA GLN A 249 10.76 -0.22 2.12
C GLN A 249 11.59 -1.45 1.74
N LEU A 250 12.13 -2.18 2.72
CA LEU A 250 12.89 -3.41 2.48
C LEU A 250 12.05 -4.46 1.75
N LYS A 251 10.79 -4.65 2.17
CA LYS A 251 9.85 -5.53 1.48
C LYS A 251 9.64 -5.10 0.03
N ALA A 252 9.43 -3.81 -0.22
CA ALA A 252 9.23 -3.30 -1.57
C ALA A 252 10.47 -3.57 -2.45
N ALA A 253 11.66 -3.22 -1.95
CA ALA A 253 12.92 -3.45 -2.66
C ALA A 253 13.14 -4.92 -3.01
N LEU A 254 12.96 -5.83 -2.04
CA LEU A 254 13.11 -7.27 -2.27
C LEU A 254 12.06 -7.82 -3.25
N THR A 255 10.82 -7.36 -3.15
CA THR A 255 9.73 -7.81 -4.04
C THR A 255 10.01 -7.39 -5.49
N THR A 256 10.43 -6.15 -5.69
CA THR A 256 10.76 -5.60 -7.01
C THR A 256 12.01 -6.26 -7.59
N ALA A 257 13.06 -6.46 -6.79
CA ALA A 257 14.27 -7.15 -7.23
C ALA A 257 13.96 -8.58 -7.70
N LEU A 258 13.20 -9.35 -6.92
CA LEU A 258 12.79 -10.69 -7.32
C LEU A 258 11.96 -10.68 -8.60
N HIS A 259 10.98 -9.77 -8.72
CA HIS A 259 10.16 -9.68 -9.94
C HIS A 259 11.01 -9.46 -11.19
N PHE A 260 11.95 -8.51 -11.16
CA PHE A 260 12.82 -8.24 -12.31
C PHE A 260 13.75 -9.42 -12.59
N THR A 261 14.36 -10.03 -11.56
CA THR A 261 15.21 -11.22 -11.77
C THR A 261 14.42 -12.36 -12.41
N PHE A 262 13.23 -12.68 -11.91
CA PHE A 262 12.39 -13.73 -12.49
C PHE A 262 11.96 -13.40 -13.92
N TYR A 263 11.61 -12.14 -14.19
CA TYR A 263 11.24 -11.69 -15.51
C TYR A 263 12.38 -11.84 -16.53
N GLU A 264 13.58 -11.39 -16.19
CA GLU A 264 14.78 -11.51 -17.03
C GLU A 264 15.11 -12.99 -17.30
N GLN A 265 15.09 -13.83 -16.27
CA GLN A 265 15.36 -15.26 -16.44
C GLN A 265 14.31 -15.94 -17.34
N ALA A 266 13.03 -15.60 -17.19
CA ALA A 266 11.98 -16.11 -18.05
C ALA A 266 12.17 -15.67 -19.51
N LEU A 267 12.51 -14.40 -19.75
CA LEU A 267 12.81 -13.89 -21.08
C LEU A 267 14.01 -14.58 -21.72
N LEU A 268 15.08 -14.81 -20.96
CA LEU A 268 16.28 -15.51 -21.44
C LEU A 268 15.93 -16.93 -21.90
N ILE A 269 15.14 -17.65 -21.10
CA ILE A 269 14.68 -19.00 -21.46
C ILE A 269 13.84 -18.98 -22.74
N ILE A 270 12.85 -18.08 -22.82
CA ILE A 270 11.98 -17.96 -24.00
C ILE A 270 12.78 -17.60 -25.25
N ARG A 271 13.76 -16.71 -25.15
CA ARG A 271 14.59 -16.29 -26.29
C ARG A 271 15.63 -17.35 -26.70
N SER A 272 15.96 -18.28 -25.81
CA SER A 272 16.87 -19.40 -26.06
C SER A 272 16.18 -20.63 -26.69
N THR A 273 14.85 -20.62 -26.75
CA THR A 273 14.02 -21.67 -27.37
C THR A 273 13.59 -21.25 -28.77
#